data_AF-A0A1C4M5V7-F1
#
_entry.id   AF-A0A1C4M5V7-F1
#
_cell.length_a   1.000
_cell.length_b   1.000
_cell.length_c   1.000
_cell.angle_alpha   90.00
_cell.angle_beta   90.00
_cell.angle_gamma   90.00
#
_symmetry.space_group_name_H-M   'P 1'
#
loop_
_entity.id
_entity.type
_entity.pdbx_description
1 polymer ?
#
loop_
_entity_poly.entity_id
_entity_poly.type
_entity_poly.pdbx_seq_one_letter_code
_entity_poly.pdbx_strand_id
1 'polypeptide(L)'
;MGADNSGPRILTAHLGYGLGTAQAVVAELPDGRPPRRVELDGPGGPRALTAGPVTAVPGWRTGPYARVELPRDLPAGRWTVRLLDADGREAVSEPFEIAPDRLQRQTMSDVLAYFKAMRSSGEIDRKDRHALLWGDDSGRQVDARGGWLDASGDTSKFLSHLTYTRTMSPQQTPLCAWAMMAARDALAEHHPALLRSLGARLRDEALWGADFLVRFRAPEGYFYTGIFDALTKRLDERVVTAPLPDCVRTDRYQAAYRHGGGLAVAALARASTLDDHGDFPAAHYLATALDAFGHLEEHNTEYLDDGTETVVDDYTALLAACELVAAGRAEA
;
A
#
# COMPACT_ATOMS: atom_id res chain seq x y z
N MET A 1 28.07 -16.79 17.57
CA MET A 1 27.47 -18.11 17.82
C MET A 1 26.43 -18.34 16.75
N GLY A 2 26.80 -18.97 15.64
CA GLY A 2 25.83 -19.38 14.62
C GLY A 2 25.08 -20.58 15.16
N ALA A 3 23.75 -20.47 15.30
CA ALA A 3 22.94 -21.65 15.54
C ALA A 3 23.21 -22.64 14.41
N ASP A 4 23.53 -23.87 14.76
CA ASP A 4 23.62 -25.00 13.83
C ASP A 4 22.24 -25.21 13.20
N ASN A 5 22.00 -24.50 12.09
CA ASN A 5 20.72 -24.45 11.40
C ASN A 5 20.59 -25.65 10.44
N SER A 6 20.97 -26.83 10.91
CA SER A 6 21.02 -28.07 10.12
C SER A 6 19.74 -28.89 10.20
N GLY A 7 18.83 -28.58 11.13
CA GLY A 7 17.56 -29.27 11.31
C GLY A 7 16.43 -28.75 10.41
N PRO A 8 15.37 -29.56 10.19
CA PRO A 8 14.20 -29.13 9.43
C PRO A 8 13.48 -27.96 10.12
N ARG A 9 12.80 -27.11 9.33
CA ARG A 9 11.93 -26.04 9.85
C ARG A 9 10.58 -26.03 9.12
N ILE A 10 9.56 -25.48 9.77
CA ILE A 10 8.23 -25.32 9.16
C ILE A 10 7.85 -23.84 9.23
N LEU A 11 7.70 -23.24 8.06
CA LEU A 11 7.31 -21.84 7.89
C LEU A 11 5.80 -21.76 7.71
N THR A 12 5.13 -21.01 8.57
CA THR A 12 3.67 -20.83 8.57
C THR A 12 3.31 -19.35 8.49
N ALA A 13 2.08 -19.05 8.06
CA ALA A 13 1.54 -17.72 8.28
C ALA A 13 1.32 -17.54 9.79
N HIS A 14 2.09 -16.66 10.44
CA HIS A 14 2.05 -16.51 11.91
C HIS A 14 0.68 -16.08 12.43
N LEU A 15 -0.06 -15.30 11.65
CA LEU A 15 -1.44 -14.93 11.99
C LEU A 15 -2.42 -16.05 11.71
N GLY A 16 -2.07 -17.03 10.88
CA GLY A 16 -2.97 -18.08 10.40
C GLY A 16 -3.72 -17.68 9.14
N TYR A 17 -4.85 -18.36 8.90
CA TYR A 17 -5.51 -18.36 7.61
C TYR A 17 -7.04 -18.30 7.71
N GLY A 18 -7.69 -17.87 6.62
CA GLY A 18 -9.15 -17.77 6.49
C GLY A 18 -9.83 -19.12 6.28
N LEU A 19 -11.12 -19.25 6.62
CA LEU A 19 -11.88 -20.46 6.32
C LEU A 19 -11.99 -20.70 4.80
N GLY A 20 -11.96 -21.97 4.39
CA GLY A 20 -12.25 -22.39 3.01
C GLY A 20 -11.21 -21.97 1.96
N THR A 21 -10.09 -21.37 2.36
CA THR A 21 -9.04 -20.95 1.42
C THR A 21 -8.05 -22.09 1.15
N ALA A 22 -7.49 -22.12 -0.05
CA ALA A 22 -6.38 -23.02 -0.36
C ALA A 22 -5.11 -22.50 0.35
N GLN A 23 -4.55 -23.31 1.23
CA GLN A 23 -3.45 -22.91 2.11
C GLN A 23 -2.32 -23.92 2.05
N ALA A 24 -1.12 -23.47 2.40
CA ALA A 24 0.02 -24.35 2.56
C ALA A 24 0.96 -23.80 3.63
N VAL A 25 1.73 -24.71 4.20
CA VAL A 25 2.95 -24.40 4.94
C VAL A 25 4.14 -24.76 4.07
N VAL A 26 5.31 -24.19 4.38
CA VAL A 26 6.56 -24.50 3.67
C VAL A 26 7.49 -25.21 4.64
N ALA A 27 7.84 -26.45 4.31
CA ALA A 27 8.88 -27.20 5.00
C ALA A 27 10.25 -26.81 4.42
N GLU A 28 11.17 -26.41 5.27
CA GLU A 28 12.59 -26.27 4.94
C GLU A 28 13.32 -27.55 5.37
N LEU A 29 14.02 -28.16 4.43
CA LEU A 29 14.64 -29.48 4.53
C LEU A 29 16.10 -29.37 4.09
N PRO A 30 17.03 -28.96 4.98
CA PRO A 30 18.43 -28.72 4.63
C PRO A 30 19.17 -29.93 4.05
N ASP A 31 18.68 -31.14 4.32
CA ASP A 31 19.24 -32.39 3.79
C ASP A 31 18.82 -32.69 2.33
N GLY A 32 17.92 -31.88 1.76
CA GLY A 32 17.42 -32.02 0.40
C GLY A 32 16.56 -33.25 0.15
N ARG A 33 16.16 -33.99 1.20
CA ARG A 33 15.38 -35.24 1.07
C ARG A 33 13.93 -35.03 1.50
N PRO A 34 12.97 -35.76 0.92
CA PRO A 34 11.58 -35.71 1.35
C PRO A 34 11.43 -36.11 2.83
N PRO A 35 10.52 -35.47 3.59
CA PRO A 35 10.28 -35.84 4.97
C PRO A 35 9.66 -37.25 5.04
N ARG A 36 9.99 -37.99 6.11
CA ARG A 36 9.40 -39.31 6.38
C ARG A 36 7.93 -39.21 6.75
N ARG A 37 7.55 -38.13 7.44
CA ARG A 37 6.19 -37.91 7.93
C ARG A 37 5.92 -36.41 8.04
N VAL A 38 4.70 -36.01 7.68
CA VAL A 38 4.17 -34.69 7.99
C VAL A 38 2.77 -34.88 8.55
N GLU A 39 2.46 -34.21 9.66
CA GLU A 39 1.18 -34.30 10.34
C GLU A 39 0.65 -32.94 10.70
N LEU A 40 -0.67 -32.81 10.62
CA LEU A 40 -1.42 -31.67 11.09
C LEU A 40 -2.14 -32.05 12.37
N ASP A 41 -1.85 -31.36 13.47
CA ASP A 41 -2.56 -31.51 14.73
C ASP A 41 -3.52 -30.34 14.94
N GLY A 42 -4.71 -30.66 15.45
CA GLY A 42 -5.72 -29.68 15.82
C GLY A 42 -7.06 -30.35 16.19
N PRO A 43 -8.17 -29.61 16.08
CA PRO A 43 -9.51 -30.15 16.32
C PRO A 43 -9.78 -31.42 15.51
N GLY A 44 -10.18 -32.49 16.20
CA GLY A 44 -10.45 -33.79 15.57
C GLY A 44 -9.24 -34.73 15.48
N GLY A 45 -8.09 -34.35 16.04
CA GLY A 45 -6.91 -35.22 16.15
C GLY A 45 -5.91 -35.08 14.99
N PRO A 46 -4.78 -35.81 15.06
CA PRO A 46 -3.72 -35.75 14.06
C PRO A 46 -4.20 -36.24 12.70
N ARG A 47 -3.78 -35.55 11.63
CA ARG A 47 -4.04 -35.92 10.24
C ARG A 47 -2.73 -35.96 9.45
N ALA A 48 -2.46 -37.04 8.73
CA ALA A 48 -1.29 -37.11 7.87
C ALA A 48 -1.43 -36.13 6.69
N LEU A 49 -0.36 -35.42 6.37
CA LEU A 49 -0.24 -34.55 5.21
C LEU A 49 0.80 -35.09 4.22
N THR A 50 0.68 -34.67 2.97
CA THR A 50 1.65 -34.99 1.92
C THR A 50 2.50 -33.76 1.61
N ALA A 51 3.82 -33.92 1.73
CA ALA A 51 4.76 -32.92 1.22
C ALA A 51 4.87 -33.06 -0.30
N GLY A 52 4.86 -31.93 -0.99
CA GLY A 52 5.21 -31.85 -2.40
C GLY A 52 6.70 -32.10 -2.64
N PRO A 53 7.15 -31.99 -3.91
CA PRO A 53 8.55 -32.18 -4.26
C PRO A 53 9.49 -31.25 -3.47
N VAL A 54 10.66 -31.78 -3.10
CA VAL A 54 11.73 -30.99 -2.48
C VAL A 54 12.49 -30.26 -3.58
N THR A 55 12.46 -28.92 -3.53
CA THR A 55 13.04 -28.05 -4.55
C THR A 55 13.97 -27.02 -3.94
N ALA A 56 15.14 -26.82 -4.56
CA ALA A 56 16.00 -25.69 -4.25
C ALA A 56 15.50 -24.43 -4.97
N VAL A 57 15.60 -23.28 -4.31
CA VAL A 57 15.28 -21.97 -4.90
C VAL A 57 16.58 -21.32 -5.37
N PRO A 58 16.72 -20.94 -6.66
CA PRO A 58 17.93 -20.31 -7.16
C PRO A 58 18.35 -19.08 -6.36
N GLY A 59 19.62 -19.00 -5.97
CA GLY A 59 20.19 -17.86 -5.24
C GLY A 59 19.89 -17.82 -3.73
N TRP A 60 19.05 -18.72 -3.20
CA TRP A 60 18.77 -18.79 -1.77
C TRP A 60 19.87 -19.58 -1.03
N ARG A 61 20.24 -19.13 0.17
CA ARG A 61 21.25 -19.77 1.03
C ARG A 61 20.69 -20.85 1.96
N THR A 62 19.37 -20.89 2.10
CA THR A 62 18.61 -21.81 2.95
C THR A 62 17.73 -22.71 2.08
N GLY A 63 17.17 -23.77 2.67
CA GLY A 63 16.47 -24.83 1.94
C GLY A 63 17.36 -26.04 1.70
N PRO A 64 16.98 -26.96 0.79
CA PRO A 64 15.78 -26.98 -0.07
C PRO A 64 14.42 -26.94 0.64
N TYR A 65 13.33 -26.78 -0.11
CA TYR A 65 11.97 -26.61 0.44
C TYR A 65 10.96 -27.58 -0.17
N ALA A 66 9.94 -27.95 0.60
CA ALA A 66 8.74 -28.62 0.13
C ALA A 66 7.49 -27.84 0.54
N ARG A 67 6.55 -27.68 -0.41
CA ARG A 67 5.20 -27.16 -0.13
C ARG A 67 4.36 -28.27 0.49
N VAL A 68 3.70 -28.00 1.62
CA VAL A 68 2.76 -28.94 2.24
C VAL A 68 1.38 -28.29 2.23
N GLU A 69 0.46 -28.83 1.43
CA GLU A 69 -0.90 -28.29 1.33
C GLU A 69 -1.72 -28.64 2.58
N LEU A 70 -2.46 -27.66 3.08
CA LEU A 70 -3.42 -27.87 4.15
C LEU A 70 -4.79 -28.25 3.56
N PRO A 71 -5.57 -29.12 4.23
CA PRO A 71 -6.95 -29.39 3.83
C PRO A 71 -7.77 -28.10 3.73
N ARG A 72 -8.66 -28.00 2.74
CA ARG A 72 -9.49 -26.79 2.56
C ARG A 72 -10.65 -26.69 3.55
N ASP A 73 -11.06 -27.82 4.10
CA ASP A 73 -12.21 -28.01 4.98
C ASP A 73 -11.82 -28.01 6.46
N LEU A 74 -10.68 -27.40 6.80
CA LEU A 74 -10.27 -27.28 8.21
C LEU A 74 -11.30 -26.44 8.99
N PRO A 75 -11.87 -26.99 10.08
CA PRO A 75 -12.73 -26.20 10.94
C PRO A 75 -11.93 -25.11 11.65
N ALA A 76 -12.65 -24.12 12.14
CA ALA A 76 -12.06 -23.07 12.95
C ALA A 76 -11.35 -23.67 14.17
N GLY A 77 -10.15 -23.17 14.47
CA GLY A 77 -9.35 -23.67 15.58
C GLY A 77 -7.87 -23.38 15.46
N ARG A 78 -7.14 -23.86 16.47
CA ARG A 78 -5.68 -23.74 16.55
C ARG A 78 -5.03 -25.02 16.03
N TRP A 79 -4.06 -24.87 15.16
CA TRP A 79 -3.41 -25.96 14.43
C TRP A 79 -1.88 -25.85 14.53
N THR A 80 -1.20 -26.99 14.47
CA THR A 80 0.26 -27.09 14.32
C THR A 80 0.60 -28.14 13.29
N VAL A 81 1.69 -27.93 12.55
CA VAL A 81 2.25 -28.97 11.68
C VAL A 81 3.48 -29.58 12.34
N ARG A 82 3.56 -30.90 12.38
CA ARG A 82 4.75 -31.66 12.77
C ARG A 82 5.39 -32.30 11.55
N LEU A 83 6.70 -32.34 11.52
CA LEU A 83 7.47 -32.93 10.44
C LEU A 83 8.59 -33.78 11.02
N LEU A 84 8.78 -34.97 10.44
CA LEU A 84 9.93 -35.83 10.67
C LEU A 84 10.74 -35.90 9.38
N ASP A 85 11.98 -35.41 9.40
CA ASP A 85 12.85 -35.42 8.22
C ASP A 85 13.40 -36.83 7.89
N ALA A 86 14.24 -36.90 6.86
CA ALA A 86 14.83 -38.16 6.43
C ALA A 86 15.86 -38.75 7.40
N ASP A 87 16.40 -37.97 8.35
CA ASP A 87 17.30 -38.44 9.41
C ASP A 87 16.59 -38.74 10.74
N GLY A 88 15.27 -38.49 10.80
CA GLY A 88 14.48 -38.69 12.02
C GLY A 88 14.52 -37.52 13.00
N ARG A 89 14.92 -36.32 12.55
CA ARG A 89 14.81 -35.08 13.31
C ARG A 89 13.39 -34.53 13.19
N GLU A 90 12.86 -34.08 14.32
CA GLU A 90 11.52 -33.50 14.39
C GLU A 90 11.55 -31.97 14.29
N ALA A 91 10.56 -31.41 13.60
CA ALA A 91 10.22 -30.00 13.63
C ALA A 91 8.72 -29.84 13.91
N VAL A 92 8.37 -28.81 14.67
CA VAL A 92 6.99 -28.41 14.92
C VAL A 92 6.85 -26.95 14.54
N SER A 93 5.80 -26.60 13.82
CA SER A 93 5.53 -25.22 13.44
C SER A 93 5.11 -24.40 14.65
N GLU A 94 5.27 -23.08 14.57
CA GLU A 94 4.48 -22.19 15.40
C GLU A 94 2.98 -22.48 15.18
N PRO A 95 2.17 -22.42 16.23
CA PRO A 95 0.74 -22.65 16.12
C PRO A 95 0.08 -21.52 15.34
N PHE A 96 -0.81 -21.86 14.43
CA PHE A 96 -1.57 -20.92 13.63
C PHE A 96 -3.06 -21.16 13.79
N GLU A 97 -3.86 -20.16 13.44
CA GLU A 97 -5.31 -20.21 13.60
C GLU A 97 -6.01 -20.30 12.25
N ILE A 98 -7.06 -21.11 12.18
CA ILE A 98 -8.03 -21.12 11.09
C ILE A 98 -9.28 -20.45 11.63
N ALA A 99 -9.72 -19.35 11.00
CA ALA A 99 -10.88 -18.58 11.46
C ALA A 99 -11.53 -17.77 10.32
N PRO A 100 -12.81 -17.39 10.43
CA PRO A 100 -13.43 -16.45 9.48
C PRO A 100 -12.75 -15.07 9.55
N ASP A 101 -12.60 -14.42 8.39
CA ASP A 101 -12.02 -13.07 8.25
C ASP A 101 -10.67 -12.90 8.96
N ARG A 102 -9.83 -13.95 8.95
CA ARG A 102 -8.71 -14.08 9.89
C ARG A 102 -7.75 -12.89 9.84
N LEU A 103 -7.29 -12.52 8.65
CA LEU A 103 -6.37 -11.40 8.49
C LEU A 103 -7.07 -10.08 8.80
N GLN A 104 -8.29 -9.88 8.30
CA GLN A 104 -9.05 -8.65 8.46
C GLN A 104 -9.28 -8.31 9.94
N ARG A 105 -9.70 -9.30 10.74
CA ARG A 105 -9.94 -9.14 12.18
C ARG A 105 -8.68 -8.86 12.97
N GLN A 106 -7.54 -9.41 12.55
CA GLN A 106 -6.29 -9.30 13.28
C GLN A 106 -5.49 -8.05 12.93
N THR A 107 -5.58 -7.53 11.70
CA THR A 107 -4.62 -6.51 11.24
C THR A 107 -5.26 -5.19 10.83
N MET A 108 -6.48 -5.16 10.30
CA MET A 108 -7.00 -3.93 9.69
C MET A 108 -7.16 -2.78 10.70
N SER A 109 -7.52 -3.09 11.95
CA SER A 109 -7.60 -2.07 13.00
C SER A 109 -6.23 -1.44 13.28
N ASP A 110 -5.17 -2.24 13.33
CA ASP A 110 -3.84 -1.76 13.65
C ASP A 110 -3.20 -1.03 12.47
N VAL A 111 -3.46 -1.49 11.24
CA VAL A 111 -3.05 -0.78 10.02
C VAL A 111 -3.69 0.61 9.96
N LEU A 112 -4.98 0.74 10.28
CA LEU A 112 -5.64 2.05 10.34
C LEU A 112 -5.09 2.92 11.48
N ALA A 113 -4.78 2.33 12.63
CA ALA A 113 -4.13 3.05 13.72
C ALA A 113 -2.73 3.55 13.32
N TYR A 114 -1.98 2.75 12.55
CA TYR A 114 -0.70 3.13 11.97
C TYR A 114 -0.83 4.34 11.05
N PHE A 115 -1.74 4.33 10.07
CA PHE A 115 -1.95 5.49 9.20
C PHE A 115 -2.31 6.74 9.99
N LYS A 116 -3.19 6.62 10.98
CA LYS A 116 -3.57 7.74 11.85
C LYS A 116 -2.38 8.29 12.64
N ALA A 117 -1.47 7.42 13.11
CA ALA A 117 -0.24 7.81 13.80
C ALA A 117 0.79 8.47 12.87
N MET A 118 0.77 8.13 11.57
CA MET A 118 1.66 8.70 10.55
C MET A 118 1.10 9.97 9.90
N ARG A 119 -0.08 10.46 10.30
CA ARG A 119 -0.61 11.74 9.80
C ARG A 119 0.38 12.88 10.04
N SER A 120 0.56 13.73 9.04
CA SER A 120 1.32 14.98 9.23
C SER A 120 0.68 15.80 10.36
N SER A 121 1.49 16.19 11.33
CA SER A 121 1.00 16.88 12.53
C SER A 121 2.08 17.78 13.13
N GLY A 122 1.74 18.51 14.20
CA GLY A 122 2.70 19.28 14.97
C GLY A 122 3.38 20.39 14.16
N GLU A 123 4.69 20.53 14.33
CA GLU A 123 5.48 21.57 13.67
C GLU A 123 5.64 21.35 12.16
N ILE A 124 5.67 20.10 11.71
CA ILE A 124 5.72 19.75 10.29
C ILE A 124 4.45 20.25 9.60
N ASP A 125 3.27 19.91 10.11
CA ASP A 125 2.00 20.36 9.52
C ASP A 125 1.83 21.89 9.56
N ARG A 126 2.34 22.55 10.61
CA ARG A 126 2.36 24.02 10.68
C ARG A 126 3.28 24.64 9.62
N LYS A 127 4.47 24.07 9.38
CA LYS A 127 5.38 24.52 8.33
C LYS A 127 4.78 24.30 6.94
N ASP A 128 4.09 23.18 6.75
CA ASP A 128 3.55 22.78 5.46
C ASP A 128 2.35 23.67 5.02
N ARG A 129 1.71 24.44 5.92
CA ARG A 129 0.68 25.46 5.55
C ARG A 129 1.18 26.60 4.67
N HIS A 130 2.49 26.85 4.73
CA HIS A 130 3.18 27.92 4.03
C HIS A 130 4.40 27.35 3.29
N ALA A 131 4.21 26.20 2.63
CA ALA A 131 5.29 25.55 1.91
C ALA A 131 5.72 26.41 0.72
N LEU A 132 7.03 26.59 0.53
CA LEU A 132 7.59 27.26 -0.64
C LEU A 132 7.82 26.23 -1.74
N LEU A 133 7.97 26.71 -2.98
CA LEU A 133 8.36 25.88 -4.11
C LEU A 133 9.86 26.07 -4.38
N TRP A 134 10.56 24.99 -4.68
CA TRP A 134 11.97 25.05 -5.00
C TRP A 134 12.20 25.75 -6.34
N GLY A 135 13.13 26.70 -6.38
CA GLY A 135 13.46 27.45 -7.61
C GLY A 135 12.42 28.52 -7.99
N ASP A 136 11.39 28.76 -7.17
CA ASP A 136 10.43 29.83 -7.38
C ASP A 136 10.78 31.08 -6.55
N ASP A 137 11.10 32.17 -7.24
CA ASP A 137 11.46 33.45 -6.63
C ASP A 137 10.24 34.37 -6.41
N SER A 138 9.02 33.95 -6.81
CA SER A 138 7.81 34.76 -6.67
C SER A 138 7.33 34.93 -5.22
N GLY A 139 7.79 34.05 -4.33
CA GLY A 139 7.33 33.97 -2.94
C GLY A 139 5.97 33.27 -2.78
N ARG A 140 5.51 32.55 -3.81
CA ARG A 140 4.28 31.75 -3.75
C ARG A 140 4.37 30.71 -2.63
N GLN A 141 3.24 30.54 -1.95
CA GLN A 141 3.07 29.53 -0.92
C GLN A 141 2.02 28.52 -1.34
N VAL A 142 2.24 27.27 -0.93
CA VAL A 142 1.32 26.14 -1.08
C VAL A 142 0.84 25.74 0.31
N ASP A 143 -0.48 25.60 0.46
CA ASP A 143 -1.03 24.90 1.63
C ASP A 143 -0.83 23.40 1.41
N ALA A 144 0.22 22.84 1.99
CA ALA A 144 0.56 21.42 1.89
C ALA A 144 0.15 20.65 3.15
N ARG A 145 -0.69 21.19 4.05
CA ARG A 145 -1.06 20.52 5.31
C ARG A 145 -1.87 19.25 5.09
N GLY A 146 -1.83 18.35 6.07
CA GLY A 146 -2.46 17.04 6.02
C GLY A 146 -1.59 15.98 5.37
N GLY A 147 -2.21 14.87 4.94
CA GLY A 147 -1.51 13.72 4.36
C GLY A 147 -0.76 12.91 5.41
N TRP A 148 0.09 11.98 4.96
CA TRP A 148 0.90 11.10 5.81
C TRP A 148 2.38 11.32 5.55
N LEU A 149 3.18 11.15 6.59
CA LEU A 149 4.64 11.09 6.50
C LEU A 149 5.04 9.79 5.79
N ASP A 150 5.93 9.89 4.81
CA ASP A 150 6.13 8.84 3.80
C ASP A 150 6.79 7.56 4.33
N ALA A 151 7.71 7.69 5.30
CA ALA A 151 8.40 6.54 5.86
C ALA A 151 8.73 6.73 7.35
N SER A 152 9.07 5.63 8.03
CA SER A 152 9.53 5.69 9.42
C SER A 152 10.79 6.55 9.61
N GLY A 153 11.59 6.72 8.56
CA GLY A 153 12.78 7.57 8.52
C GLY A 153 12.64 8.81 7.63
N ASP A 154 11.46 9.05 7.04
CA ASP A 154 11.22 10.19 6.16
C ASP A 154 9.91 10.90 6.52
N THR A 155 10.03 12.15 6.98
CA THR A 155 8.88 12.99 7.36
C THR A 155 8.38 13.82 6.17
N SER A 156 8.93 13.61 4.98
CA SER A 156 8.44 14.19 3.72
C SER A 156 7.10 13.56 3.32
N LYS A 157 6.45 14.15 2.30
CA LYS A 157 5.17 13.65 1.77
C LYS A 157 5.22 13.64 0.26
N PHE A 158 4.77 12.56 -0.36
CA PHE A 158 4.85 12.37 -1.80
C PHE A 158 3.54 11.89 -2.41
N LEU A 159 3.24 12.42 -3.59
CA LEU A 159 2.38 11.76 -4.57
C LEU A 159 3.17 10.67 -5.30
N SER A 160 4.41 10.99 -5.67
CA SER A 160 5.40 10.09 -6.23
C SER A 160 6.81 10.66 -6.04
N HIS A 161 7.83 9.82 -6.14
CA HIS A 161 9.24 10.20 -6.36
C HIS A 161 9.82 9.36 -7.50
N LEU A 162 11.14 9.39 -7.72
CA LEU A 162 11.81 8.75 -8.86
C LEU A 162 11.23 9.21 -10.22
N THR A 163 10.74 10.44 -10.29
CA THR A 163 10.08 11.03 -11.48
C THR A 163 11.04 11.24 -12.65
N TYR A 164 12.35 11.22 -12.39
CA TYR A 164 13.40 11.20 -13.40
C TYR A 164 13.58 9.84 -14.09
N THR A 165 12.87 8.82 -13.62
CA THR A 165 12.87 7.48 -14.23
C THR A 165 11.63 7.31 -15.11
N ARG A 166 11.72 6.45 -16.12
CA ARG A 166 10.59 6.18 -17.01
C ARG A 166 9.48 5.37 -16.36
N THR A 167 9.82 4.39 -15.54
CA THR A 167 8.87 3.34 -15.13
C THR A 167 8.91 3.01 -13.64
N MET A 168 9.71 3.72 -12.84
CA MET A 168 9.89 3.41 -11.41
C MET A 168 9.17 4.38 -10.49
N SER A 169 8.34 5.28 -11.01
CA SER A 169 7.53 6.21 -10.21
C SER A 169 6.46 5.45 -9.39
N PRO A 170 6.63 5.35 -8.05
CA PRO A 170 5.66 4.65 -7.21
C PRO A 170 4.48 5.58 -6.90
N GLN A 171 3.28 5.01 -6.84
CA GLN A 171 2.11 5.77 -6.43
C GLN A 171 1.99 5.76 -4.90
N GLN A 172 2.07 6.93 -4.26
CA GLN A 172 2.22 7.05 -2.80
C GLN A 172 0.94 7.56 -2.12
N THR A 173 0.89 8.81 -1.65
CA THR A 173 -0.27 9.35 -0.91
C THR A 173 -1.62 9.16 -1.62
N PRO A 174 -1.74 9.36 -2.95
CA PRO A 174 -2.97 9.09 -3.68
C PRO A 174 -3.42 7.63 -3.60
N LEU A 175 -2.48 6.68 -3.59
CA LEU A 175 -2.81 5.26 -3.49
C LEU A 175 -3.44 4.96 -2.14
N CYS A 176 -2.91 5.53 -1.06
CA CYS A 176 -3.46 5.35 0.27
C CYS A 176 -4.92 5.87 0.33
N ALA A 177 -5.17 7.08 -0.18
CA ALA A 177 -6.52 7.65 -0.20
C ALA A 177 -7.49 6.77 -1.01
N TRP A 178 -7.12 6.41 -2.26
CA TRP A 178 -7.94 5.57 -3.13
C TRP A 178 -8.18 4.17 -2.55
N ALA A 179 -7.12 3.51 -2.04
CA ALA A 179 -7.18 2.14 -1.56
C ALA A 179 -8.02 2.00 -0.27
N MET A 180 -8.07 3.01 0.59
CA MET A 180 -8.93 2.98 1.78
C MET A 180 -10.42 2.96 1.40
N MET A 181 -10.81 3.69 0.36
CA MET A 181 -12.18 3.66 -0.16
C MET A 181 -12.47 2.33 -0.87
N ALA A 182 -11.56 1.87 -1.73
CA ALA A 182 -11.68 0.57 -2.39
C ALA A 182 -11.79 -0.58 -1.37
N ALA A 183 -10.99 -0.53 -0.29
CA ALA A 183 -11.02 -1.51 0.78
C ALA A 183 -12.33 -1.46 1.58
N ARG A 184 -12.94 -0.28 1.74
CA ARG A 184 -14.26 -0.15 2.38
C ARG A 184 -15.34 -0.86 1.56
N ASP A 185 -15.32 -0.70 0.23
CA ASP A 185 -16.28 -1.35 -0.66
C ASP A 185 -16.08 -2.86 -0.67
N ALA A 186 -14.83 -3.33 -0.79
CA ALA A 186 -14.49 -4.75 -0.70
C ALA A 186 -14.86 -5.36 0.67
N LEU A 187 -14.75 -4.58 1.76
CA LEU A 187 -15.18 -5.02 3.09
C LEU A 187 -16.69 -5.17 3.16
N ALA A 188 -17.46 -4.26 2.56
CA ALA A 188 -18.91 -4.36 2.49
C ALA A 188 -19.36 -5.60 1.72
N GLU A 189 -18.66 -5.93 0.62
CA GLU A 189 -18.97 -7.08 -0.23
C GLU A 189 -18.57 -8.42 0.40
N HIS A 190 -17.33 -8.54 0.86
CA HIS A 190 -16.75 -9.83 1.24
C HIS A 190 -16.72 -10.09 2.76
N HIS A 191 -16.76 -9.03 3.57
CA HIS A 191 -16.65 -9.13 5.03
C HIS A 191 -17.66 -8.22 5.76
N PRO A 192 -18.97 -8.29 5.44
CA PRO A 192 -19.97 -7.32 5.90
C PRO A 192 -20.07 -7.22 7.43
N ALA A 193 -19.70 -8.29 8.16
CA ALA A 193 -19.66 -8.29 9.62
C ALA A 193 -18.65 -7.28 10.20
N LEU A 194 -17.65 -6.87 9.43
CA LEU A 194 -16.60 -5.93 9.84
C LEU A 194 -16.89 -4.49 9.41
N LEU A 195 -17.85 -4.27 8.50
CA LEU A 195 -18.13 -2.94 7.97
C LEU A 195 -18.51 -1.94 9.07
N ARG A 196 -19.27 -2.38 10.07
CA ARG A 196 -19.70 -1.52 11.19
C ARG A 196 -18.52 -1.02 12.04
N SER A 197 -17.47 -1.83 12.22
CA SER A 197 -16.33 -1.47 13.08
C SER A 197 -15.20 -0.78 12.31
N LEU A 198 -15.06 -1.04 11.01
CA LEU A 198 -13.94 -0.54 10.20
C LEU A 198 -14.35 0.49 9.14
N GLY A 199 -15.60 0.45 8.65
CA GLY A 199 -16.04 1.25 7.50
C GLY A 199 -15.92 2.75 7.71
N ALA A 200 -16.35 3.25 8.88
CA ALA A 200 -16.23 4.68 9.21
C ALA A 200 -14.75 5.11 9.38
N ARG A 201 -13.89 4.22 9.88
CA ARG A 201 -12.46 4.49 10.06
C ARG A 201 -11.71 4.53 8.74
N LEU A 202 -12.04 3.63 7.82
CA LEU A 202 -11.55 3.65 6.43
C LEU A 202 -11.99 4.94 5.73
N ARG A 203 -13.24 5.36 5.92
CA ARG A 203 -13.77 6.60 5.34
C ARG A 203 -13.07 7.85 5.90
N ASP A 204 -12.90 7.97 7.22
CA ASP A 204 -12.16 9.07 7.87
C ASP A 204 -10.74 9.19 7.31
N GLU A 205 -10.01 8.06 7.27
CA GLU A 205 -8.63 8.06 6.80
C GLU A 205 -8.52 8.33 5.28
N ALA A 206 -9.47 7.83 4.47
CA ALA A 206 -9.54 8.15 3.05
C ALA A 206 -9.76 9.65 2.80
N LEU A 207 -10.73 10.25 3.50
CA LEU A 207 -11.08 11.67 3.37
C LEU A 207 -9.95 12.58 3.85
N TRP A 208 -9.20 12.17 4.88
CA TRP A 208 -7.96 12.87 5.28
C TRP A 208 -6.94 12.96 4.12
N GLY A 209 -6.78 11.87 3.37
CA GLY A 209 -5.94 11.84 2.17
C GLY A 209 -6.53 12.70 1.05
N ALA A 210 -7.82 12.59 0.77
CA ALA A 210 -8.51 13.38 -0.26
C ALA A 210 -8.38 14.89 -0.02
N ASP A 211 -8.54 15.34 1.23
CA ASP A 211 -8.35 16.73 1.61
C ASP A 211 -6.93 17.23 1.35
N PHE A 212 -5.92 16.39 1.62
CA PHE A 212 -4.54 16.74 1.28
C PHE A 212 -4.37 16.90 -0.23
N LEU A 213 -4.94 16.01 -1.05
CA LEU A 213 -4.84 16.10 -2.51
C LEU A 213 -5.48 17.38 -3.06
N VAL A 214 -6.61 17.81 -2.51
CA VAL A 214 -7.23 19.11 -2.87
C VAL A 214 -6.27 20.27 -2.59
N ARG A 215 -5.65 20.29 -1.40
CA ARG A 215 -4.73 21.36 -1.02
C ARG A 215 -3.40 21.32 -1.79
N PHE A 216 -2.92 20.11 -2.11
CA PHE A 216 -1.65 19.87 -2.78
C PHE A 216 -1.75 19.90 -4.32
N ARG A 217 -2.55 20.84 -4.81
CA ARG A 217 -2.78 21.13 -6.22
C ARG A 217 -2.50 22.61 -6.50
N ALA A 218 -1.93 22.88 -7.66
CA ALA A 218 -1.68 24.22 -8.16
C ALA A 218 -2.98 24.80 -8.78
N PRO A 219 -3.29 26.12 -8.65
CA PRO A 219 -4.43 26.73 -9.32
C PRO A 219 -4.42 26.57 -10.84
N GLU A 220 -3.24 26.36 -11.43
CA GLU A 220 -3.06 26.07 -12.86
C GLU A 220 -3.69 24.75 -13.28
N GLY A 221 -3.77 23.74 -12.40
CA GLY A 221 -4.46 22.48 -12.69
C GLY A 221 -3.73 21.23 -12.23
N TYR A 222 -2.39 21.24 -12.25
CA TYR A 222 -1.56 20.09 -11.88
C TYR A 222 -1.45 19.87 -10.36
N PHE A 223 -1.14 18.63 -9.96
CA PHE A 223 -0.75 18.31 -8.58
C PHE A 223 0.76 18.44 -8.37
N TYR A 224 1.18 18.73 -7.13
CA TYR A 224 2.60 18.71 -6.80
C TYR A 224 3.11 17.27 -6.54
N THR A 225 4.34 16.94 -6.93
CA THR A 225 4.90 15.59 -6.75
C THR A 225 5.26 15.26 -5.31
N GLY A 226 5.77 16.23 -4.54
CA GLY A 226 6.10 16.05 -3.14
C GLY A 226 6.60 17.30 -2.42
N ILE A 227 6.60 17.23 -1.09
CA ILE A 227 7.21 18.19 -0.17
C ILE A 227 8.30 17.47 0.62
N PHE A 228 9.54 17.90 0.42
CA PHE A 228 10.73 17.12 0.75
C PHE A 228 11.72 17.92 1.58
N ASP A 229 12.35 17.26 2.56
CA ASP A 229 13.27 17.86 3.53
C ASP A 229 14.74 17.48 3.33
N ALA A 230 15.08 16.89 2.17
CA ALA A 230 16.39 16.28 1.91
C ALA A 230 16.82 15.22 2.94
N LEU A 231 15.85 14.56 3.56
CA LEU A 231 16.01 13.59 4.65
C LEU A 231 16.63 14.17 5.93
N THR A 232 16.85 15.48 6.01
CA THR A 232 17.56 16.14 7.11
C THR A 232 16.75 16.28 8.39
N LYS A 233 15.41 16.15 8.31
CA LYS A 233 14.46 16.41 9.41
C LYS A 233 14.46 17.87 9.88
N ARG A 234 15.06 18.76 9.11
CA ARG A 234 15.05 20.20 9.39
C ARG A 234 13.85 20.86 8.72
N LEU A 235 13.09 21.64 9.48
CA LEU A 235 11.87 22.28 8.97
C LEU A 235 12.12 23.33 7.89
N ASP A 236 13.24 24.05 7.96
CA ASP A 236 13.63 25.06 6.97
C ASP A 236 13.97 24.45 5.61
N GLU A 237 14.33 23.16 5.58
CA GLU A 237 14.64 22.42 4.37
C GLU A 237 13.41 21.82 3.66
N ARG A 238 12.22 21.92 4.28
CA ARG A 238 10.94 21.44 3.75
C ARG A 238 10.38 22.37 2.69
N VAL A 239 10.43 21.92 1.44
CA VAL A 239 10.03 22.66 0.24
C VAL A 239 9.33 21.73 -0.76
N VAL A 240 8.38 22.25 -1.53
CA VAL A 240 7.78 21.53 -2.65
C VAL A 240 8.82 21.38 -3.76
N THR A 241 9.11 20.15 -4.17
CA THR A 241 10.19 19.81 -5.11
C THR A 241 10.03 18.38 -5.65
N ALA A 242 10.71 18.07 -6.75
CA ALA A 242 10.93 16.70 -7.22
C ALA A 242 12.42 16.32 -7.07
N PRO A 243 12.78 15.42 -6.14
CA PRO A 243 14.17 15.07 -5.91
C PRO A 243 14.74 14.09 -6.96
N LEU A 244 15.98 14.33 -7.36
CA LEU A 244 16.87 13.42 -8.08
C LEU A 244 17.65 12.51 -7.08
N PRO A 245 18.52 11.59 -7.55
CA PRO A 245 19.46 10.91 -6.65
C PRO A 245 20.24 11.87 -5.77
N ASP A 246 20.69 11.39 -4.62
CA ASP A 246 21.46 12.15 -3.63
C ASP A 246 20.74 13.42 -3.11
N CYS A 247 19.40 13.39 -3.11
CA CYS A 247 18.53 14.45 -2.59
C CYS A 247 18.66 15.80 -3.32
N VAL A 248 19.15 15.80 -4.57
CA VAL A 248 19.23 17.01 -5.38
C VAL A 248 17.81 17.49 -5.71
N ARG A 249 17.48 18.72 -5.30
CA ARG A 249 16.16 19.33 -5.49
C ARG A 249 16.01 19.91 -6.91
N THR A 250 14.82 19.78 -7.47
CA THR A 250 14.46 20.38 -8.78
C THR A 250 13.11 21.09 -8.70
N ASP A 251 12.86 21.96 -9.67
CA ASP A 251 11.59 22.67 -9.88
C ASP A 251 10.58 21.85 -10.71
N ARG A 252 10.90 20.59 -11.04
CA ARG A 252 10.05 19.65 -11.79
C ARG A 252 8.95 19.04 -10.93
N TYR A 253 8.31 19.85 -10.09
CA TYR A 253 7.34 19.41 -9.09
C TYR A 253 5.94 19.19 -9.66
N GLN A 254 5.71 19.34 -10.97
CA GLN A 254 4.44 19.03 -11.62
C GLN A 254 4.27 17.53 -11.78
N ALA A 255 3.19 16.99 -11.21
CA ALA A 255 2.89 15.57 -11.29
C ALA A 255 2.17 15.25 -12.61
N ALA A 256 2.82 14.47 -13.47
CA ALA A 256 2.22 13.75 -14.57
C ALA A 256 1.29 12.62 -14.11
N TYR A 257 0.60 11.96 -15.04
CA TYR A 257 -0.20 10.76 -14.80
C TYR A 257 0.57 9.72 -13.97
N ARG A 258 1.78 9.32 -14.41
CA ARG A 258 2.61 8.37 -13.66
C ARG A 258 3.25 8.92 -12.38
N HIS A 259 3.31 10.24 -12.19
CA HIS A 259 3.92 10.87 -11.01
C HIS A 259 2.92 11.07 -9.86
N GLY A 260 1.87 10.25 -9.80
CA GLY A 260 0.80 10.33 -8.81
C GLY A 260 -0.39 11.19 -9.23
N GLY A 261 -0.32 11.92 -10.35
CA GLY A 261 -1.41 12.77 -10.84
C GLY A 261 -2.66 11.97 -11.21
N GLY A 262 -2.52 10.87 -11.95
CA GLY A 262 -3.66 10.03 -12.35
C GLY A 262 -4.35 9.40 -11.13
N LEU A 263 -3.56 8.88 -10.20
CA LEU A 263 -4.14 8.28 -8.98
C LEU A 263 -4.75 9.34 -8.04
N ALA A 264 -4.25 10.59 -8.06
CA ALA A 264 -4.87 11.69 -7.32
C ALA A 264 -6.24 12.04 -7.89
N VAL A 265 -6.38 12.10 -9.23
CA VAL A 265 -7.69 12.23 -9.88
C VAL A 265 -8.61 11.09 -9.49
N ALA A 266 -8.13 9.83 -9.57
CA ALA A 266 -8.92 8.66 -9.21
C ALA A 266 -9.41 8.70 -7.75
N ALA A 267 -8.53 9.07 -6.83
CA ALA A 267 -8.86 9.20 -5.40
C ALA A 267 -9.93 10.28 -5.18
N LEU A 268 -9.77 11.46 -5.77
CA LEU A 268 -10.73 12.57 -5.61
C LEU A 268 -12.09 12.24 -6.24
N ALA A 269 -12.09 11.64 -7.43
CA ALA A 269 -13.31 11.18 -8.08
C ALA A 269 -14.06 10.18 -7.18
N ARG A 270 -13.38 9.16 -6.65
CA ARG A 270 -14.01 8.22 -5.71
C ARG A 270 -14.47 8.88 -4.42
N ALA A 271 -13.68 9.79 -3.84
CA ALA A 271 -14.05 10.52 -2.62
C ALA A 271 -15.36 11.30 -2.78
N SER A 272 -15.64 11.81 -3.99
CA SER A 272 -16.89 12.51 -4.28
C SER A 272 -18.15 11.63 -4.21
N THR A 273 -17.99 10.31 -4.21
CA THR A 273 -19.12 9.35 -4.16
C THR A 273 -19.43 8.86 -2.74
N LEU A 274 -18.62 9.25 -1.76
CA LEU A 274 -18.82 8.85 -0.37
C LEU A 274 -20.07 9.51 0.25
N ASP A 275 -20.60 8.84 1.27
CA ASP A 275 -21.74 9.29 2.06
C ASP A 275 -21.38 10.34 3.13
N ASP A 276 -20.16 10.87 3.08
CA ASP A 276 -19.59 11.83 4.03
C ASP A 276 -18.43 12.58 3.34
N HIS A 277 -17.93 13.65 3.96
CA HIS A 277 -16.85 14.44 3.39
C HIS A 277 -15.87 14.95 4.46
N GLY A 278 -14.66 15.30 4.03
CA GLY A 278 -13.65 15.91 4.89
C GLY A 278 -13.85 17.42 5.01
N ASP A 279 -12.74 18.16 4.99
CA ASP A 279 -12.72 19.63 4.98
C ASP A 279 -13.37 20.22 3.72
N PHE A 280 -13.41 19.46 2.62
CA PHE A 280 -14.03 19.86 1.36
C PHE A 280 -15.27 19.02 1.07
N PRO A 281 -16.35 19.61 0.50
CA PRO A 281 -17.54 18.86 0.15
C PRO A 281 -17.32 17.96 -1.07
N ALA A 282 -18.14 16.92 -1.22
CA ALA A 282 -18.09 15.96 -2.33
C ALA A 282 -18.00 16.61 -3.73
N ALA A 283 -18.81 17.65 -3.97
CA ALA A 283 -18.80 18.38 -5.25
C ALA A 283 -17.43 19.05 -5.54
N HIS A 284 -16.70 19.47 -4.51
CA HIS A 284 -15.38 20.06 -4.67
C HIS A 284 -14.32 19.00 -5.02
N TYR A 285 -14.40 17.80 -4.45
CA TYR A 285 -13.54 16.69 -4.88
C TYR A 285 -13.75 16.35 -6.36
N LEU A 286 -15.01 16.23 -6.80
CA LEU A 286 -15.33 15.90 -8.21
C LEU A 286 -14.85 16.99 -9.17
N ALA A 287 -15.12 18.26 -8.86
CA ALA A 287 -14.66 19.38 -9.68
C ALA A 287 -13.13 19.40 -9.78
N THR A 288 -12.43 19.22 -8.65
CA THR A 288 -10.97 19.16 -8.63
C THR A 288 -10.43 18.00 -9.46
N ALA A 289 -11.08 16.83 -9.40
CA ALA A 289 -10.70 15.66 -10.21
C ALA A 289 -10.88 15.91 -11.71
N LEU A 290 -12.01 16.51 -12.12
CA LEU A 290 -12.30 16.84 -13.52
C LEU A 290 -11.30 17.86 -14.07
N ASP A 291 -11.05 18.94 -13.35
CA ASP A 291 -10.12 19.98 -13.77
C ASP A 291 -8.70 19.43 -13.90
N ALA A 292 -8.24 18.64 -12.92
CA ALA A 292 -6.91 18.06 -12.96
C ALA A 292 -6.76 16.98 -14.04
N PHE A 293 -7.82 16.21 -14.33
CA PHE A 293 -7.82 15.29 -15.45
C PHE A 293 -7.70 16.03 -16.78
N GLY A 294 -8.54 17.05 -17.01
CA GLY A 294 -8.45 17.87 -18.22
C GLY A 294 -7.08 18.53 -18.39
N HIS A 295 -6.51 19.03 -17.30
CA HIS A 295 -5.15 19.56 -17.29
C HIS A 295 -4.10 18.52 -17.72
N LEU A 296 -4.19 17.29 -17.23
CA LEU A 296 -3.25 16.23 -17.61
C LEU A 296 -3.46 15.79 -19.06
N GLU A 297 -4.69 15.72 -19.56
CA GLU A 297 -4.94 15.45 -20.99
C GLU A 297 -4.23 16.47 -21.91
N GLU A 298 -4.10 17.72 -21.48
CA GLU A 298 -3.43 18.77 -22.24
C GLU A 298 -1.91 18.79 -22.03
N HIS A 299 -1.45 18.58 -20.80
CA HIS A 299 -0.07 18.90 -20.40
C HIS A 299 0.77 17.71 -19.94
N ASN A 300 0.25 16.48 -19.94
CA ASN A 300 0.95 15.33 -19.33
C ASN A 300 2.39 15.18 -19.84
N THR A 301 2.58 15.19 -21.16
CA THR A 301 3.90 15.01 -21.78
C THR A 301 4.90 16.11 -21.43
N GLU A 302 4.44 17.32 -21.08
CA GLU A 302 5.33 18.42 -20.66
C GLU A 302 6.00 18.13 -19.31
N TYR A 303 5.37 17.31 -18.48
CA TYR A 303 5.87 16.97 -17.14
C TYR A 303 6.81 15.76 -17.14
N LEU A 304 7.00 15.12 -18.31
CA LEU A 304 7.84 13.95 -18.48
C LEU A 304 9.24 14.37 -18.92
N ASP A 305 10.28 13.74 -18.36
CA ASP A 305 11.68 14.02 -18.72
C ASP A 305 11.97 13.86 -20.21
N ASP A 306 11.31 12.91 -20.85
CA ASP A 306 11.50 12.55 -22.26
C ASP A 306 10.24 12.76 -23.12
N GLY A 307 9.22 13.42 -22.56
CA GLY A 307 7.95 13.66 -23.25
C GLY A 307 7.15 12.41 -23.61
N THR A 308 7.52 11.23 -23.10
CA THR A 308 6.96 9.94 -23.55
C THR A 308 6.23 9.22 -22.44
N GLU A 309 4.96 8.93 -22.67
CA GLU A 309 4.12 8.14 -21.77
C GLU A 309 4.56 6.67 -21.75
N THR A 310 4.24 5.99 -20.65
CA THR A 310 4.52 4.57 -20.45
C THR A 310 3.28 3.86 -19.92
N VAL A 311 3.37 2.55 -19.75
CA VAL A 311 2.32 1.75 -19.07
C VAL A 311 1.93 2.31 -17.71
N VAL A 312 2.84 3.04 -17.02
CA VAL A 312 2.55 3.65 -15.73
C VAL A 312 1.58 4.83 -15.87
N ASP A 313 1.71 5.61 -16.95
CA ASP A 313 0.75 6.66 -17.29
C ASP A 313 -0.59 6.02 -17.69
N ASP A 314 -0.54 5.00 -18.55
CA ASP A 314 -1.75 4.32 -19.06
C ASP A 314 -2.63 3.78 -17.94
N TYR A 315 -2.06 3.05 -16.96
CA TYR A 315 -2.89 2.46 -15.90
C TYR A 315 -3.42 3.50 -14.92
N THR A 316 -2.68 4.58 -14.64
CA THR A 316 -3.16 5.62 -13.73
C THR A 316 -4.20 6.51 -14.39
N ALA A 317 -4.03 6.84 -15.67
CA ALA A 317 -5.01 7.57 -16.47
C ALA A 317 -6.29 6.74 -16.67
N LEU A 318 -6.17 5.43 -16.95
CA LEU A 318 -7.32 4.53 -17.03
C LEU A 318 -8.08 4.47 -15.71
N LEU A 319 -7.38 4.33 -14.59
CA LEU A 319 -8.02 4.30 -13.28
C LEU A 319 -8.71 5.64 -12.98
N ALA A 320 -8.07 6.77 -13.29
CA ALA A 320 -8.67 8.10 -13.17
C ALA A 320 -9.97 8.22 -13.96
N ALA A 321 -9.95 7.84 -15.25
CA ALA A 321 -11.11 7.87 -16.13
C ALA A 321 -12.25 6.98 -15.61
N CYS A 322 -11.93 5.76 -15.16
CA CYS A 322 -12.91 4.84 -14.58
C CYS A 322 -13.61 5.41 -13.34
N GLU A 323 -12.86 6.00 -12.40
CA GLU A 323 -13.46 6.61 -11.21
C GLU A 323 -14.28 7.87 -11.55
N LEU A 324 -13.86 8.66 -12.54
CA LEU A 324 -14.64 9.81 -13.01
C LEU A 324 -15.98 9.40 -13.61
N VAL A 325 -15.99 8.34 -14.43
CA VAL A 325 -17.22 7.75 -14.97
C VAL A 325 -18.10 7.22 -13.83
N ALA A 326 -17.52 6.48 -12.87
CA ALA A 326 -18.24 5.97 -11.71
C ALA A 326 -18.82 7.09 -10.83
N ALA A 327 -18.15 8.23 -10.75
CA ALA A 327 -18.61 9.42 -10.04
C ALA A 327 -19.70 10.23 -10.78
N GLY A 328 -20.15 9.75 -11.95
CA GLY A 328 -21.25 10.35 -12.69
C GLY A 328 -20.83 11.42 -13.70
N ARG A 329 -19.57 11.44 -14.16
CA ARG A 329 -19.19 12.20 -15.35
C ARG A 329 -19.97 11.65 -16.55
N ALA A 330 -20.95 12.40 -17.04
CA ALA A 330 -21.58 12.11 -18.33
C ALA A 330 -20.58 12.38 -19.46
N GLU A 331 -20.53 11.51 -20.47
CA GLU A 331 -19.81 11.80 -21.72
C GLU A 331 -20.32 13.14 -22.29
N ALA A 332 -19.39 14.04 -22.61
CA ALA A 332 -19.68 15.29 -23.31
C ALA A 332 -19.75 15.03 -24.82
#